data_AF-A0A916IVH6-F1
#
_entry.id   AF-A0A916IVH6-F1
#
_cell.length_a   1.000
_cell.length_b   1.000
_cell.length_c   1.000
_cell.angle_alpha   90.00
_cell.angle_beta   90.00
_cell.angle_gamma   90.00
#
_symmetry.space_group_name_H-M   'P 1'
#
loop_
_entity.id
_entity.type
_entity.pdbx_description
1 polymer ?
#
loop_
_entity_poly.entity_id
_entity_poly.type
_entity_poly.pdbx_seq_one_letter_code
_entity_poly.pdbx_strand_id
1 'polypeptide(L)' 'MKDIRAKALADAKKAGYDIEALQVAGAHTDRATTEGYIKQREVPVSTVRLKLPAA' A
#
# COMPACT_ATOMS: atom_id res chain seq x y z
N MET A 1 10.68 7.94 8.11
CA MET A 1 10.52 6.48 8.01
C MET A 1 9.09 6.06 8.32
N LYS A 2 8.11 6.40 7.46
CA LYS A 2 6.72 5.89 7.56
C LYS A 2 6.39 4.92 6.42
N ASP A 3 7.21 4.93 5.37
CA ASP A 3 6.92 4.27 4.09
C ASP A 3 7.03 2.74 4.15
N ILE A 4 7.91 2.20 5.01
CA ILE A 4 8.07 0.74 5.18
C ILE A 4 6.83 0.15 5.86
N ARG A 5 6.31 0.81 6.91
CA ARG A 5 5.10 0.35 7.62
C ARG A 5 3.87 0.46 6.71
N ALA A 6 3.74 1.56 5.97
CA ALA A 6 2.67 1.71 4.99
C ALA A 6 2.74 0.65 3.89
N LYS A 7 3.93 0.38 3.36
CA LYS A 7 4.13 -0.68 2.39
C LYS A 7 3.75 -2.06 2.95
N ALA A 8 4.20 -2.38 4.16
CA ALA A 8 3.89 -3.67 4.80
C ALA A 8 2.38 -3.87 5.01
N LEU A 9 1.65 -2.85 5.48
CA LEU A 9 0.20 -2.93 5.67
C LEU A 9 -0.54 -3.05 4.32
N ALA A 10 -0.11 -2.35 3.28
CA ALA A 10 -0.68 -2.46 1.95
C ALA A 10 -0.42 -3.84 1.31
N ASP A 11 0.81 -4.36 1.43
CA ASP A 11 1.17 -5.69 0.93
C ASP A 11 0.38 -6.79 1.66
N ALA A 12 0.20 -6.65 2.99
CA ALA A 12 -0.63 -7.57 3.77
C ALA A 12 -2.12 -7.49 3.37
N LYS A 13 -2.68 -6.29 3.13
CA LYS A 13 -4.05 -6.17 2.61
C LYS A 13 -4.20 -6.89 1.27
N LYS A 14 -3.22 -6.74 0.36
CA LYS A 14 -3.18 -7.43 -0.93
C LYS A 14 -3.07 -8.95 -0.80
N ALA A 15 -2.40 -9.44 0.25
CA ALA A 15 -2.32 -10.87 0.56
C ALA A 15 -3.62 -11.44 1.17
N GLY A 16 -4.66 -10.60 1.38
CA GLY A 16 -5.98 -11.03 1.82
C GLY A 16 -6.24 -10.91 3.32
N TYR A 17 -5.33 -10.27 4.08
CA TYR A 17 -5.56 -10.05 5.51
C TYR A 17 -6.70 -9.05 5.75
N ASP A 18 -7.47 -9.31 6.81
CA ASP A 18 -8.57 -8.45 7.22
C ASP A 18 -8.09 -7.17 7.89
N ILE A 19 -8.87 -6.10 7.79
CA ILE A 19 -8.44 -4.78 8.23
C ILE A 19 -8.33 -4.67 9.76
N GLU A 20 -9.08 -5.48 10.49
CA GLU A 20 -9.06 -5.65 11.94
C GLU A 20 -7.71 -6.26 12.37
N ALA A 21 -7.23 -7.27 11.65
CA ALA A 21 -5.91 -7.86 11.88
C ALA A 21 -4.78 -6.85 11.56
N LEU A 22 -4.95 -6.08 10.48
CA LEU A 22 -4.01 -5.01 10.12
C LEU A 22 -3.99 -3.87 11.15
N GLN A 23 -5.14 -3.55 11.77
CA GLN A 23 -5.25 -2.53 12.81
C GLN A 23 -4.47 -2.93 14.06
N VAL A 24 -4.60 -4.20 14.49
CA VAL A 24 -3.83 -4.76 15.62
C VAL A 24 -2.34 -4.77 15.30
N ALA A 25 -1.93 -5.27 14.12
CA ALA A 25 -0.53 -5.30 13.70
C ALA A 25 0.09 -3.90 13.54
N GLY A 26 -0.71 -2.91 13.11
CA GLY A 26 -0.34 -1.51 13.00
C GLY A 26 -0.29 -0.76 14.34
N ALA A 27 -0.77 -1.37 15.43
CA ALA A 27 -1.00 -0.71 16.72
C ALA A 27 -1.82 0.58 16.58
N HIS A 28 -2.84 0.56 15.71
CA HIS A 28 -3.68 1.72 15.45
C HIS A 28 -4.91 1.71 16.35
N THR A 29 -5.17 2.85 16.98
CA THR A 29 -6.33 3.05 17.85
C THR A 29 -7.65 2.93 17.09
N ASP A 30 -7.67 3.35 15.83
CA ASP A 30 -8.87 3.40 15.02
C ASP A 30 -8.67 2.82 13.60
N ARG A 31 -9.79 2.41 13.00
CA ARG A 31 -9.83 1.84 11.65
C ARG A 31 -9.44 2.86 10.59
N ALA A 32 -9.81 4.14 10.75
CA ALA A 32 -9.54 5.17 9.74
C ALA A 32 -8.04 5.43 9.58
N THR A 33 -7.28 5.38 10.68
CA THR A 33 -5.82 5.39 10.65
C THR A 33 -5.30 4.24 9.79
N THR A 34 -5.75 3.00 10.04
CA THR A 34 -5.34 1.82 9.24
C THR A 34 -5.68 1.97 7.75
N GLU A 35 -6.87 2.47 7.43
CA GLU A 35 -7.26 2.75 6.05
C GLU A 35 -6.37 3.80 5.38
N GLY A 36 -5.92 4.81 6.12
CA GLY A 36 -4.98 5.81 5.63
C GLY A 36 -3.64 5.22 5.18
N TYR A 37 -3.16 4.17 5.84
CA TYR A 37 -1.95 3.45 5.45
C TYR A 37 -2.16 2.57 4.20
N ILE A 38 -3.37 2.09 3.94
CA ILE A 38 -3.71 1.24 2.77
C ILE A 38 -3.96 2.10 1.52
N LYS A 39 -4.61 3.27 1.68
CA LYS A 39 -5.13 4.11 0.58
C LYS A 39 -4.08 4.76 -0.34
N GLN A 40 -2.79 4.65 -0.05
CA GLN A 40 -1.76 5.41 -0.82
C GLN A 40 -1.16 4.71 -2.05
N ARG A 41 -1.46 3.43 -2.34
CA ARG A 41 -0.70 2.70 -3.40
C ARG A 41 -1.50 1.95 -4.44
N GLU A 42 -2.83 1.88 -4.31
CA GLU A 42 -3.71 1.33 -5.37
C GLU A 42 -4.20 2.41 -6.35
N VAL A 43 -3.42 3.47 -6.54
CA VAL A 43 -3.72 4.43 -7.60
C VAL A 43 -3.35 3.75 -8.93
N PRO A 44 -4.30 3.60 -9.88
CA PRO A 44 -3.98 3.06 -11.19
C PRO A 44 -2.92 3.93 -11.86
N VAL A 45 -1.81 3.31 -12.25
CA VAL A 45 -0.74 3.99 -13.01
C VAL A 45 -0.68 3.44 -14.42
N SER A 46 -0.34 4.30 -15.37
CA SER A 46 -0.10 3.88 -16.75
C SER A 46 1.25 3.16 -16.86
N THR A 47 1.28 2.02 -17.56
CA THR A 47 2.55 1.36 -17.91
C THR A 47 3.11 1.99 -19.19
N VAL A 48 4.19 2.76 -19.07
CA VAL A 48 4.87 3.39 -20.21
C VAL A 48 6.07 2.54 -20.63
N ARG A 49 6.12 2.10 -21.88
CA ARG A 49 7.27 1.41 -22.48
C ARG A 49 7.99 2.36 -23.43
N LEU A 50 9.24 2.71 -23.10
CA LEU A 50 10.09 3.53 -23.97
C LEU A 50 10.97 2.62 -24.85
N LYS A 51 11.25 3.08 -26.07
CA LYS A 51 12.25 2.47 -26.97
C LYS A 51 13.34 3.49 -27.27
N LEU A 52 14.58 3.04 -27.37
CA LEU A 52 15.68 3.87 -27.83
C LEU A 52 15.51 4.18 -29.33
N PRO A 53 15.80 5.40 -29.79
CA PRO A 53 15.82 5.72 -31.22
C PRO A 53 16.92 4.90 -31.93
N ALA A 54 16.63 4.44 -33.15
CA ALA A 54 17.65 3.85 -34.01
C ALA A 54 18.58 4.97 -34.52
N ALA A 55 19.88 4.67 -34.55
CA ALA A 55 20.92 5.56 -35.08
C ALA A 55 20.83 5.70 -36.61
#